data_AF-A0AAW3BW72-F1
#
_entry.id   AF-A0AAW3BW72-F1
#
_cell.length_a   1.000
_cell.length_b   1.000
_cell.length_c   1.000
_cell.angle_alpha   90.00
_cell.angle_beta   90.00
_cell.angle_gamma   90.00
#
_symmetry.space_group_name_H-M   'P 1'
#
loop_
_entity.id
_entity.type
_entity.pdbx_description
1 polymer ?
#
loop_
_entity_poly.entity_id
_entity_poly.type
_entity_poly.pdbx_seq_one_letter_code
_entity_poly.pdbx_strand_id
1 'polypeptide(L)'
;MYLDRWSERSKHDPEARAAQRLLEAINALAQRNSRRRKPMTVQLSHDQRQDIVNRYASTRWYARLYAPFRSLTERQLRWSIRICNVVLAIFVFGFMAVMVGGYFKEMDAVAQLSPEDQRDYTYMVCGMRYSDIYKLGTEVLKREDPLEALPPVVRLHLVIEACRQKKWHELDWDVELRKMHPRSPLEELDYLHCLYWAMLQIGTVIGGGGAMFSDRVLDLREVRQGNETSAKERERFVEMEPTSLPARTQRSFF
;
A
#
# COMPACT_ATOMS: atom_id res chain seq x y z
N MET A 1 -57.54 12.90 3.70
CA MET A 1 -56.59 13.83 4.35
C MET A 1 -55.30 14.09 3.57
N TYR A 2 -54.41 13.12 3.28
CA TYR A 2 -53.20 13.40 2.48
C TYR A 2 -53.47 13.58 0.96
N LEU A 3 -54.48 12.90 0.41
CA LEU A 3 -54.90 13.03 -0.99
C LEU A 3 -55.61 14.37 -1.27
N ASP A 4 -56.38 14.90 -0.31
CA ASP A 4 -57.11 16.17 -0.47
C ASP A 4 -56.15 17.36 -0.67
N ARG A 5 -55.05 17.41 0.11
CA ARG A 5 -54.00 18.45 -0.04
C ARG A 5 -53.26 18.36 -1.39
N TRP A 6 -53.15 17.17 -1.97
CA TRP A 6 -52.55 17.01 -3.30
C TRP A 6 -53.48 17.49 -4.41
N SER A 7 -54.79 17.29 -4.25
CA SER A 7 -55.82 17.76 -5.19
C SER A 7 -55.91 19.30 -5.25
N GLU A 8 -55.60 19.99 -4.15
CA GLU A 8 -55.56 21.46 -4.13
C GLU A 8 -54.30 22.00 -4.83
N ARG A 9 -53.14 21.37 -4.65
CA ARG A 9 -51.89 21.76 -5.32
C ARG A 9 -51.90 21.53 -6.83
N SER A 10 -52.57 20.47 -7.31
CA SER A 10 -52.66 20.16 -8.75
C SER A 10 -53.52 21.13 -9.56
N LYS A 11 -54.35 21.94 -8.90
CA LYS A 11 -55.10 23.02 -9.56
C LYS A 11 -54.18 24.09 -10.11
N HIS A 12 -53.04 24.36 -9.47
CA HIS A 12 -52.17 25.49 -9.83
C HIS A 12 -50.83 25.08 -10.46
N ASP A 13 -50.40 23.83 -10.27
CA ASP A 13 -49.15 23.31 -10.81
C ASP A 13 -49.40 22.27 -11.93
N PRO A 14 -48.95 22.51 -13.18
CA PRO A 14 -49.14 21.58 -14.29
C PRO A 14 -48.46 20.22 -14.08
N GLU A 15 -47.34 20.15 -13.34
CA GLU A 15 -46.66 18.89 -13.06
C GLU A 15 -47.44 18.04 -12.05
N ALA A 16 -47.97 18.67 -11.00
CA ALA A 16 -48.81 18.00 -10.02
C ALA A 16 -50.11 17.46 -10.66
N ARG A 17 -50.62 18.16 -11.67
CA ARG A 17 -51.78 17.72 -12.46
C ARG A 17 -51.48 16.48 -13.33
N ALA A 18 -50.29 16.42 -13.93
CA ALA A 18 -49.84 15.25 -14.69
C ALA A 18 -49.64 14.04 -13.77
N ALA A 19 -49.02 14.23 -12.60
CA ALA A 19 -48.83 13.18 -11.60
C ALA A 19 -50.17 12.64 -11.07
N GLN A 20 -51.15 13.52 -10.82
CA GLN A 20 -52.48 13.11 -10.38
C GLN A 20 -53.21 12.28 -11.43
N ARG A 21 -53.18 12.69 -12.71
CA ARG A 21 -53.77 11.90 -13.82
C ARG A 21 -53.12 10.53 -13.95
N LEU A 22 -51.81 10.44 -13.73
CA LEU A 22 -51.08 9.18 -13.77
C LEU A 22 -51.48 8.26 -12.61
N LEU A 23 -51.62 8.79 -11.40
CA LEU A 23 -52.13 8.05 -10.24
C LEU A 23 -53.56 7.56 -10.44
N GLU A 24 -54.44 8.40 -11.00
CA GLU A 24 -55.81 8.04 -11.35
C GLU A 24 -55.85 6.95 -12.42
N ALA A 25 -55.00 7.03 -13.46
CA ALA A 25 -54.87 6.00 -14.49
C ALA A 25 -54.36 4.66 -13.93
N ILE A 26 -53.39 4.68 -13.01
CA ILE A 26 -52.89 3.48 -12.32
C ILE A 26 -54.00 2.86 -11.46
N ASN A 27 -54.74 3.67 -10.70
CA ASN A 27 -55.86 3.19 -9.87
C ASN A 27 -56.99 2.62 -10.73
N ALA A 28 -57.30 3.25 -11.87
CA ALA A 28 -58.32 2.74 -12.80
C ALA A 28 -57.89 1.41 -13.44
N LEU A 29 -56.61 1.26 -13.81
CA LEU A 29 -56.05 0.00 -14.30
C LEU A 29 -56.05 -1.10 -13.22
N ALA A 30 -55.74 -0.75 -11.98
CA ALA A 30 -55.77 -1.67 -10.83
C ALA A 30 -57.19 -2.15 -10.52
N GLN A 31 -58.20 -1.28 -10.60
CA GLN A 31 -59.61 -1.64 -10.42
C GLN A 31 -60.12 -2.55 -11.55
N ARG A 32 -59.73 -2.29 -12.80
CA ARG A 32 -60.16 -3.09 -13.97
C ARG A 32 -59.56 -4.50 -14.01
N ASN A 33 -58.40 -4.70 -13.40
CA ASN A 33 -57.67 -5.97 -13.38
C ASN A 33 -57.48 -6.55 -11.96
N SER A 34 -58.48 -6.38 -11.08
CA SER A 34 -58.43 -6.80 -9.67
C SER A 34 -58.04 -8.27 -9.42
N ARG A 35 -58.24 -9.15 -10.41
CA ARG A 35 -57.87 -10.58 -10.36
C ARG A 35 -56.38 -10.86 -10.59
N ARG A 36 -55.62 -9.95 -11.22
CA ARG A 36 -54.15 -10.08 -11.37
C ARG A 36 -53.46 -9.33 -10.23
N ARG A 37 -53.44 -9.91 -9.04
CA ARG A 37 -52.51 -9.52 -7.95
C ARG A 37 -51.07 -9.96 -8.27
N LYS A 38 -50.58 -9.68 -9.48
CA LYS A 38 -49.14 -9.76 -9.76
C LYS A 38 -48.58 -8.36 -9.50
N PRO A 39 -47.53 -8.20 -8.66
CA PRO A 39 -46.91 -6.91 -8.46
C PRO A 39 -46.48 -6.38 -9.83
N MET A 40 -47.15 -5.32 -10.28
CA MET A 40 -46.85 -4.66 -11.52
C MET A 40 -45.58 -3.84 -11.29
N THR A 41 -44.43 -4.41 -11.65
CA THR A 41 -43.16 -3.67 -11.62
C THR A 41 -43.18 -2.65 -12.74
N VAL A 42 -43.49 -1.40 -12.41
CA VAL A 42 -43.34 -0.28 -13.33
C VAL A 42 -41.86 -0.19 -13.70
N GLN A 43 -41.52 -0.50 -14.95
CA GLN A 43 -40.17 -0.33 -15.47
C GLN A 43 -39.94 1.18 -15.71
N LEU A 44 -39.55 1.87 -14.65
CA LEU A 44 -39.13 3.27 -14.71
C LEU A 44 -37.80 3.36 -15.47
N SER A 45 -37.68 4.36 -16.35
CA SER A 45 -36.39 4.70 -16.95
C SER A 45 -35.41 5.17 -15.86
N HIS A 46 -34.11 5.13 -16.17
CA HIS A 46 -33.08 5.52 -15.21
C HIS A 46 -33.25 6.98 -14.76
N ASP A 47 -33.66 7.87 -15.67
CA ASP A 47 -33.88 9.29 -15.38
C ASP A 47 -35.09 9.48 -14.46
N GLN A 48 -36.15 8.69 -14.64
CA GLN A 48 -37.33 8.72 -13.78
C GLN A 48 -37.03 8.22 -12.36
N ARG A 49 -36.19 7.17 -12.24
CA ARG A 49 -35.73 6.70 -10.92
C ARG A 49 -34.91 7.76 -10.20
N GLN A 50 -33.98 8.40 -10.92
CA GLN A 50 -33.14 9.45 -10.36
C GLN A 50 -33.97 10.67 -9.91
N ASP A 51 -34.99 11.06 -10.69
CA ASP A 51 -35.86 12.18 -10.32
C ASP A 51 -36.68 11.87 -9.05
N ILE A 52 -37.19 10.64 -8.90
CA ILE A 52 -37.88 10.21 -7.68
C ILE A 52 -36.95 10.26 -6.47
N VAL A 53 -35.71 9.75 -6.59
CA VAL A 53 -34.71 9.78 -5.51
C VAL A 53 -34.35 11.22 -5.16
N ASN A 54 -34.18 12.09 -6.15
CA ASN A 54 -33.87 13.50 -5.96
C ASN A 54 -35.01 14.25 -5.24
N ARG A 55 -36.27 14.00 -5.61
CA ARG A 55 -37.45 14.55 -4.94
C ARG A 55 -37.63 14.00 -3.53
N TYR A 56 -37.26 12.75 -3.29
CA TYR A 56 -37.28 12.17 -1.94
C TYR A 56 -36.19 12.77 -1.05
N ALA A 57 -34.95 12.86 -1.54
CA ALA A 57 -33.83 13.40 -0.79
C ALA A 57 -34.00 14.88 -0.43
N SER A 58 -34.66 15.68 -1.28
CA SER A 58 -34.91 17.10 -1.01
C SER A 58 -35.88 17.36 0.15
N THR A 59 -36.69 16.37 0.54
CA THR A 59 -37.63 16.48 1.69
C THR A 59 -36.98 16.17 3.03
N ARG A 60 -35.70 15.77 3.06
CA ARG A 60 -34.99 15.35 4.28
C ARG A 60 -33.93 16.37 4.69
N TRP A 61 -33.55 16.33 5.97
CA TRP A 61 -32.55 17.23 6.55
C TRP A 61 -31.17 17.12 5.88
N TYR A 62 -30.83 15.96 5.32
CA TYR A 62 -29.59 15.70 4.58
C TYR A 62 -29.63 16.18 3.12
N ALA A 63 -30.68 16.87 2.68
CA ALA A 63 -30.81 17.41 1.32
C ALA A 63 -29.59 18.26 0.91
N ARG A 64 -29.00 19.02 1.84
CA ARG A 64 -27.81 19.85 1.59
C ARG A 64 -26.55 19.00 1.33
N LEU A 65 -26.39 17.89 2.04
CA LEU A 65 -25.29 16.95 1.82
C LEU A 65 -25.47 16.16 0.53
N TYR A 66 -26.71 15.90 0.12
CA TYR A 66 -27.04 15.19 -1.12
C TYR A 66 -27.04 16.11 -2.36
N ALA A 67 -27.13 17.43 -2.19
CA ALA A 67 -27.16 18.40 -3.29
C ALA A 67 -26.06 18.20 -4.36
N PRO A 68 -24.77 18.00 -4.02
CA PRO A 68 -23.73 17.74 -5.03
C PRO A 68 -23.86 16.38 -5.74
N PHE A 69 -24.62 15.45 -5.17
CA PHE A 69 -24.84 14.11 -5.71
C PHE A 69 -26.14 13.98 -6.52
N ARG A 70 -26.93 15.05 -6.62
CA ARG A 70 -28.25 15.05 -7.27
C ARG A 70 -28.18 14.80 -8.79
N SER A 71 -27.11 15.25 -9.44
CA SER A 71 -26.85 15.07 -10.88
C SER A 71 -25.98 13.86 -11.19
N LEU A 72 -25.45 13.16 -10.17
CA LEU A 72 -24.57 12.01 -10.38
C LEU A 72 -25.38 10.80 -10.84
N THR A 73 -25.16 10.41 -12.08
CA THR A 73 -25.73 9.18 -12.64
C THR A 73 -25.03 7.95 -12.05
N GLU A 74 -25.72 6.81 -11.93
CA GLU A 74 -25.10 5.56 -11.46
C GLU A 74 -23.89 5.16 -12.31
N ARG A 75 -23.92 5.50 -13.61
CA ARG A 75 -22.80 5.26 -14.52
C ARG A 75 -21.58 6.08 -14.12
N GLN A 76 -21.75 7.38 -13.83
CA GLN A 76 -20.67 8.23 -13.33
C GLN A 76 -20.16 7.76 -11.97
N LEU A 77 -21.03 7.31 -11.07
CA LEU A 77 -20.63 6.76 -9.78
C LEU A 77 -19.78 5.49 -9.95
N ARG A 78 -20.21 4.54 -10.79
CA ARG A 78 -19.43 3.32 -11.09
C ARG A 78 -18.07 3.65 -11.72
N TRP A 79 -18.02 4.62 -12.62
CA TRP A 79 -16.75 5.09 -13.19
C TRP A 79 -15.87 5.79 -12.15
N SER A 80 -16.45 6.59 -11.25
CA SER A 80 -15.71 7.26 -10.17
C SER A 80 -15.10 6.26 -9.19
N ILE A 81 -15.83 5.19 -8.84
CA ILE A 81 -15.31 4.12 -7.98
C ILE A 81 -14.18 3.37 -8.69
N ARG A 82 -14.33 3.08 -9.99
CA ARG A 82 -13.27 2.43 -10.78
C ARG A 82 -12.01 3.30 -10.84
N ILE A 83 -12.16 4.59 -11.10
CA ILE A 83 -11.04 5.54 -11.12
C ILE A 83 -10.42 5.65 -9.73
N CYS A 84 -11.22 5.75 -8.67
CA CYS A 84 -10.76 5.77 -7.28
C CYS A 84 -9.95 4.52 -6.95
N ASN A 85 -10.43 3.33 -7.34
CA ASN A 85 -9.72 2.08 -7.13
C ASN A 85 -8.39 2.02 -7.90
N VAL A 86 -8.35 2.53 -9.14
CA VAL A 86 -7.12 2.61 -9.94
C VAL A 86 -6.12 3.57 -9.29
N VAL A 87 -6.57 4.74 -8.86
CA VAL A 87 -5.74 5.73 -8.16
C VAL A 87 -5.22 5.15 -6.85
N LEU A 88 -6.08 4.49 -6.07
CA LEU A 88 -5.70 3.80 -4.84
C LEU A 88 -4.67 2.70 -5.13
N ALA A 89 -4.85 1.91 -6.18
CA ALA A 89 -3.88 0.90 -6.59
C ALA A 89 -2.53 1.55 -6.91
N ILE A 90 -2.50 2.66 -7.67
CA ILE A 90 -1.26 3.40 -7.97
C ILE A 90 -0.58 3.85 -6.67
N PHE A 91 -1.32 4.39 -5.71
CA PHE A 91 -0.75 4.79 -4.41
C PHE A 91 -0.21 3.59 -3.63
N VAL A 92 -0.94 2.47 -3.61
CA VAL A 92 -0.50 1.24 -2.93
C VAL A 92 0.76 0.69 -3.58
N PHE A 93 0.80 0.59 -4.92
CA PHE A 93 2.00 0.13 -5.64
C PHE A 93 3.17 1.09 -5.47
N GLY A 94 2.93 2.40 -5.52
CA GLY A 94 3.97 3.41 -5.27
C GLY A 94 4.52 3.32 -3.85
N PHE A 95 3.66 3.17 -2.85
CA PHE A 95 4.06 2.96 -1.46
C PHE A 95 4.88 1.66 -1.31
N MET A 96 4.42 0.56 -1.90
CA MET A 96 5.17 -0.71 -1.89
C MET A 96 6.55 -0.57 -2.55
N ALA A 97 6.64 0.13 -3.68
CA ALA A 97 7.92 0.38 -4.35
C ALA A 97 8.89 1.20 -3.48
N VAL A 98 8.38 2.21 -2.76
CA VAL A 98 9.18 3.00 -1.80
C VAL A 98 9.68 2.12 -0.65
N MET A 99 8.81 1.29 -0.06
CA MET A 99 9.17 0.38 1.04
C MET A 99 10.26 -0.62 0.61
N VAL A 100 10.09 -1.21 -0.57
CA VAL A 100 11.06 -2.16 -1.15
C VAL A 100 12.38 -1.47 -1.49
N GLY A 101 12.33 -0.27 -2.09
CA GLY A 101 13.52 0.52 -2.37
C GLY A 101 14.28 0.92 -1.10
N GLY A 102 13.55 1.25 -0.03
CA GLY A 102 14.12 1.50 1.29
C GLY A 102 14.84 0.28 1.85
N TYR A 103 14.19 -0.88 1.81
CA TYR A 103 14.77 -2.16 2.22
C TYR A 103 16.07 -2.48 1.47
N PHE A 104 16.08 -2.40 0.14
CA PHE A 104 17.30 -2.69 -0.64
C PHE A 104 18.43 -1.71 -0.34
N LYS A 105 18.13 -0.41 -0.16
CA LYS A 105 19.15 0.58 0.23
C LYS A 105 19.76 0.28 1.60
N GLU A 106 18.94 -0.12 2.56
CA GLU A 106 19.41 -0.50 3.88
C GLU A 106 20.26 -1.76 3.83
N MET A 107 19.80 -2.80 3.12
CA MET A 107 20.57 -4.04 2.95
C MET A 107 21.88 -3.82 2.21
N ASP A 108 21.90 -2.93 1.22
CA ASP A 108 23.12 -2.54 0.52
C ASP A 108 24.12 -1.84 1.44
N ALA A 109 23.63 -1.01 2.37
CA ALA A 109 24.48 -0.36 3.36
C ALA A 109 25.02 -1.36 4.39
N VAL A 110 24.17 -2.28 4.87
CA VAL A 110 24.55 -3.32 5.83
C VAL A 110 25.55 -4.31 5.22
N ALA A 111 25.36 -4.72 3.97
CA ALA A 111 26.27 -5.65 3.29
C ALA A 111 27.69 -5.10 3.11
N GLN A 112 27.84 -3.77 3.11
CA GLN A 112 29.13 -3.09 3.01
C GLN A 112 29.82 -2.86 4.36
N LEU A 113 29.13 -3.12 5.48
CA LEU A 113 29.71 -3.03 6.81
C LEU A 113 30.71 -4.17 7.10
N SER A 114 31.51 -3.98 8.14
CA SER A 114 32.35 -5.05 8.69
C SER A 114 31.49 -6.20 9.25
N PRO A 115 31.97 -7.45 9.27
CA PRO A 115 31.19 -8.59 9.77
C PRO A 115 30.84 -8.47 11.26
N GLU A 116 31.63 -7.74 12.04
CA GLU A 116 31.35 -7.44 13.44
C GLU A 116 30.20 -6.43 13.56
N ASP A 117 30.24 -5.34 12.80
CA ASP A 117 29.17 -4.34 12.77
C ASP A 117 27.86 -4.94 12.27
N GLN A 118 27.91 -5.86 11.30
CA GLN A 118 26.72 -6.57 10.82
C GLN A 118 26.06 -7.40 11.92
N ARG A 119 26.85 -8.11 12.73
CA ARG A 119 26.34 -8.92 13.84
C ARG A 119 25.71 -8.04 14.92
N ASP A 120 26.39 -6.96 15.29
CA ASP A 120 25.90 -6.02 16.30
C ASP A 120 24.62 -5.34 15.82
N TYR A 121 24.59 -4.93 14.55
CA TYR A 121 23.40 -4.33 13.94
C TYR A 121 22.21 -5.28 13.96
N THR A 122 22.39 -6.51 13.49
CA THR A 122 21.34 -7.54 13.50
C THR A 122 20.87 -7.83 14.92
N TYR A 123 21.79 -8.02 15.87
CA TYR A 123 21.46 -8.28 17.26
C TYR A 123 20.59 -7.16 17.86
N MET A 124 20.98 -5.90 17.66
CA MET A 124 20.23 -4.75 18.14
C MET A 124 18.87 -4.62 17.45
N VAL A 125 18.82 -4.73 16.13
CA VAL A 125 17.55 -4.57 15.38
C VAL A 125 16.55 -5.67 15.72
N CYS A 126 17.02 -6.88 16.02
CA CYS A 126 16.16 -8.00 16.42
C CYS A 126 15.66 -7.86 17.86
N GLY A 127 16.52 -7.42 18.79
CA GLY A 127 16.20 -7.35 20.21
C GLY A 127 15.53 -6.04 20.66
N MET A 128 15.88 -4.92 20.05
CA MET A 128 15.47 -3.58 20.47
C MET A 128 14.33 -3.03 19.61
N ARG A 129 13.55 -2.11 20.19
CA ARG A 129 12.70 -1.23 19.39
C ARG A 129 13.54 -0.30 18.52
N TYR A 130 13.41 -0.47 17.21
CA TYR A 130 14.00 0.42 16.21
C TYR A 130 13.81 1.92 16.47
N SER A 131 12.74 2.35 17.15
CA SER A 131 12.53 3.76 17.51
C SER A 131 13.60 4.32 18.44
N ASP A 132 14.16 3.51 19.34
CA ASP A 132 15.22 3.95 20.24
C ASP A 132 16.59 3.96 19.55
N ILE A 133 16.83 3.00 18.65
CA ILE A 133 17.97 3.02 17.72
C ILE A 133 17.91 4.28 16.86
N TYR A 134 16.73 4.61 16.33
CA TYR A 134 16.52 5.79 15.50
C TYR A 134 16.76 7.09 16.28
N LYS A 135 16.22 7.23 17.50
CA LYS A 135 16.47 8.41 18.34
C LYS A 135 17.97 8.61 18.58
N LEU A 136 18.67 7.57 19.03
CA LEU A 136 20.11 7.64 19.22
C LEU A 136 20.83 7.99 17.92
N GLY A 137 20.48 7.32 16.81
CA GLY A 137 21.08 7.57 15.52
C GLY A 137 20.89 9.02 15.06
N THR A 138 19.70 9.60 15.24
CA THR A 138 19.46 11.00 14.93
C THR A 138 20.25 11.96 15.81
N GLU A 139 20.44 11.65 17.09
CA GLU A 139 21.26 12.47 18.00
C GLU A 139 22.74 12.45 17.59
N VAL A 140 23.27 11.27 17.27
CA VAL A 140 24.65 11.06 16.82
C VAL A 140 24.87 11.76 15.48
N LEU A 141 23.99 11.53 14.50
CA LEU A 141 24.12 12.11 13.17
C LEU A 141 23.96 13.63 13.18
N LYS A 142 23.09 14.20 14.02
CA LYS A 142 23.02 15.67 14.18
C LYS A 142 24.31 16.26 14.72
N ARG A 143 25.07 15.50 15.51
CA ARG A 143 26.33 15.95 16.10
C ARG A 143 27.51 15.76 15.14
N GLU A 144 27.57 14.62 14.47
CA GLU A 144 28.75 14.18 13.70
C GLU A 144 28.61 14.43 12.19
N ASP A 145 27.39 14.45 11.66
CA ASP A 145 27.09 14.73 10.25
C ASP A 145 25.86 15.65 10.10
N PRO A 146 25.93 16.91 10.58
CA PRO A 146 24.80 17.84 10.53
C PRO A 146 24.40 18.23 9.10
N LEU A 147 25.29 18.05 8.13
CA LEU A 147 25.07 18.37 6.71
C LEU A 147 24.62 17.16 5.89
N GLU A 148 24.48 15.98 6.52
CA GLU A 148 24.12 14.73 5.86
C GLU A 148 25.01 14.39 4.65
N ALA A 149 26.29 14.75 4.74
CA ALA A 149 27.24 14.59 3.64
C ALA A 149 27.87 13.20 3.60
N LEU A 150 27.81 12.44 4.71
CA LEU A 150 28.46 11.14 4.80
C LEU A 150 27.67 10.06 4.03
N PRO A 151 28.39 9.09 3.41
CA PRO A 151 27.75 7.93 2.80
C PRO A 151 26.91 7.13 3.82
N PRO A 152 25.83 6.46 3.37
CA PRO A 152 24.94 5.69 4.27
C PRO A 152 25.66 4.64 5.12
N VAL A 153 26.70 3.99 4.58
CA VAL A 153 27.49 2.97 5.29
C VAL A 153 28.22 3.57 6.49
N VAL A 154 28.84 4.73 6.28
CA VAL A 154 29.59 5.44 7.34
C VAL A 154 28.62 5.94 8.41
N ARG A 155 27.47 6.50 7.98
CA ARG A 155 26.40 6.91 8.90
C ARG A 155 25.94 5.74 9.77
N LEU A 156 25.74 4.57 9.19
CA LEU A 156 25.31 3.36 9.92
C LEU A 156 26.39 2.91 10.91
N HIS A 157 27.67 2.93 10.49
CA HIS A 157 28.79 2.60 11.37
C HIS A 157 28.87 3.53 12.60
N LEU A 158 28.73 4.85 12.42
CA LEU A 158 28.72 5.81 13.53
C LEU A 158 27.59 5.53 14.54
N VAL A 159 26.41 5.17 14.05
CA VAL A 159 25.30 4.78 14.93
C VAL A 159 25.63 3.51 15.71
N ILE A 160 26.24 2.50 15.07
CA ILE A 160 26.66 1.25 15.72
C ILE A 160 27.76 1.53 16.77
N GLU A 161 28.73 2.38 16.46
CA GLU A 161 29.76 2.78 17.42
C GLU A 161 29.16 3.49 18.64
N ALA A 162 28.19 4.38 18.44
CA ALA A 162 27.47 5.02 19.54
C ALA A 162 26.68 4.00 20.39
N CYS A 163 26.07 2.99 19.76
CA CYS A 163 25.45 1.88 20.47
C CYS A 163 26.49 1.05 21.25
N ARG A 164 27.69 0.84 20.71
CA ARG A 164 28.79 0.16 21.41
C ARG A 164 29.26 0.93 22.62
N GLN A 165 29.38 2.26 22.53
CA GLN A 165 29.73 3.11 23.67
C GLN A 165 28.70 2.98 24.82
N LYS A 166 27.42 2.75 24.50
CA LYS A 166 26.36 2.47 25.48
C LYS A 166 26.27 1.00 25.89
N LYS A 167 27.15 0.13 25.37
CA LYS A 167 27.17 -1.33 25.59
C LYS A 167 25.87 -2.05 25.21
N TRP A 168 25.16 -1.51 24.22
CA TRP A 168 23.88 -2.06 23.77
C TRP A 168 23.99 -3.40 23.04
N HIS A 169 25.18 -3.75 22.56
CA HIS A 169 25.48 -5.04 21.96
C HIS A 169 25.70 -6.16 23.00
N GLU A 170 25.91 -5.82 24.28
CA GLU A 170 26.14 -6.80 25.36
C GLU A 170 24.89 -7.03 26.23
N LEU A 171 23.85 -6.20 26.05
CA LEU A 171 22.63 -6.25 26.86
C LEU A 171 21.69 -7.36 26.41
N ASP A 172 21.14 -8.10 27.37
CA ASP A 172 20.06 -9.05 27.11
C ASP A 172 18.73 -8.30 26.88
N TRP A 173 18.43 -8.08 25.59
CA TRP A 173 17.26 -7.33 25.17
C TRP A 173 15.93 -8.01 25.52
N ASP A 174 15.87 -9.33 25.68
CA ASP A 174 14.62 -10.01 26.05
C ASP A 174 14.13 -9.60 27.45
N VAL A 175 15.09 -9.28 28.33
CA VAL A 175 14.84 -8.81 29.70
C VAL A 175 14.74 -7.30 29.75
N GLU A 176 15.68 -6.58 29.13
CA GLU A 176 15.73 -5.12 29.18
C GLU A 176 14.58 -4.46 28.42
N LEU A 177 14.13 -5.04 27.30
CA LEU A 177 13.00 -4.50 26.55
C LEU A 177 11.72 -4.47 27.39
N ARG A 178 11.47 -5.51 28.19
CA ARG A 178 10.28 -5.58 29.07
C ARG A 178 10.36 -4.57 30.22
N LYS A 179 11.56 -4.19 30.64
CA LYS A 179 11.76 -3.16 31.67
C LYS A 179 11.60 -1.75 31.11
N MET A 180 12.19 -1.48 29.95
CA MET A 180 12.12 -0.17 29.31
C MET A 180 10.74 0.12 28.72
N HIS A 181 10.12 -0.90 28.14
CA HIS A 181 8.84 -0.80 27.45
C HIS A 181 7.89 -1.92 27.88
N PRO A 182 7.07 -1.69 28.92
CA PRO A 182 6.19 -2.72 29.46
C PRO A 182 4.98 -3.04 28.58
N ARG A 183 4.64 -2.18 27.61
CA ARG A 183 3.49 -2.36 26.71
C ARG A 183 3.95 -2.79 25.32
N SER A 184 3.01 -3.19 24.48
CA SER A 184 3.32 -3.53 23.10
C SER A 184 3.61 -2.27 22.25
N PRO A 185 4.44 -2.36 21.19
CA PRO A 185 4.71 -1.23 20.31
C PRO A 185 3.44 -0.61 19.69
N LEU A 186 2.41 -1.42 19.48
CA LEU A 186 1.10 -0.96 18.96
C LEU A 186 0.30 -0.18 20.00
N GLU A 187 0.32 -0.61 21.27
CA GLU A 187 -0.33 0.11 22.37
C GLU A 187 0.33 1.45 22.65
N GLU A 188 1.63 1.54 22.45
CA GLU A 188 2.40 2.78 22.60
C GLU A 188 2.39 3.65 21.33
N LEU A 189 1.71 3.20 20.27
CA LEU A 189 1.63 3.89 18.97
C LEU A 189 3.02 4.20 18.39
N ASP A 190 3.96 3.27 18.58
CA ASP A 190 5.30 3.35 18.00
C ASP A 190 5.26 2.97 16.51
N TYR A 191 4.72 3.89 15.71
CA TYR A 191 4.58 3.72 14.27
C TYR A 191 5.92 3.51 13.58
N LEU A 192 7.00 4.07 14.12
CA LEU A 192 8.33 4.00 13.51
C LEU A 192 8.88 2.57 13.59
N HIS A 193 8.76 1.93 14.75
CA HIS A 193 9.10 0.52 14.89
C HIS A 193 8.20 -0.38 14.02
N CYS A 194 6.88 -0.17 14.04
CA CYS A 194 5.95 -0.98 13.26
C CYS A 194 6.19 -0.85 11.75
N LEU A 195 6.44 0.36 11.26
CA LEU A 195 6.69 0.65 9.85
C LEU A 195 8.04 0.08 9.39
N TYR A 196 9.07 0.16 10.23
CA TYR A 196 10.36 -0.48 9.97
C TYR A 196 10.23 -2.00 9.84
N TRP A 197 9.56 -2.65 10.79
CA TRP A 197 9.31 -4.09 10.70
C TRP A 197 8.41 -4.46 9.51
N ALA A 198 7.44 -3.62 9.15
CA ALA A 198 6.65 -3.83 7.94
C ALA A 198 7.52 -3.74 6.67
N MET A 199 8.46 -2.78 6.59
CA MET A 199 9.44 -2.72 5.50
C MET A 199 10.29 -3.97 5.41
N LEU A 200 10.85 -4.40 6.55
CA LEU A 200 11.64 -5.62 6.61
C LEU A 200 10.83 -6.81 6.12
N GLN A 201 9.64 -7.07 6.67
CA GLN A 201 8.81 -8.23 6.30
C GLN A 201 8.36 -8.21 4.82
N ILE A 202 8.02 -7.04 4.28
CA ILE A 202 7.69 -6.91 2.85
C ILE A 202 8.93 -7.17 1.99
N GLY A 203 10.07 -6.61 2.39
CA GLY A 203 11.36 -6.78 1.73
C GLY A 203 11.85 -8.22 1.75
N THR A 204 11.67 -8.94 2.87
CA THR A 204 12.06 -10.36 3.00
C THR A 204 11.26 -11.24 2.03
N VAL A 205 9.95 -11.02 1.93
CA VAL A 205 9.05 -11.78 1.06
C VAL A 205 9.39 -11.55 -0.41
N ILE A 206 9.67 -10.30 -0.79
CA ILE A 206 9.99 -9.95 -2.19
C ILE A 206 11.42 -10.36 -2.56
N GLY A 207 12.36 -10.28 -1.61
CA GLY A 207 13.76 -10.67 -1.78
C GLY A 207 14.03 -12.17 -1.72
N GLY A 208 13.01 -13.02 -1.55
CA GLY A 208 13.17 -14.47 -1.58
C GLY A 208 13.63 -15.11 -0.26
N GLY A 209 13.36 -14.47 0.89
CA GLY A 209 13.61 -15.03 2.22
C GLY A 209 15.06 -14.88 2.72
N GLY A 210 15.96 -14.31 1.93
CA GLY A 210 17.32 -13.93 2.35
C GLY A 210 17.31 -12.54 2.95
N ALA A 211 16.90 -12.42 4.20
CA ALA A 211 16.84 -11.13 4.89
C ALA A 211 17.27 -11.34 6.33
N MET A 212 18.23 -10.54 6.83
CA MET A 212 18.72 -10.32 8.22
C MET A 212 18.83 -11.48 9.24
N PHE A 213 17.99 -12.51 9.16
CA PHE A 213 17.67 -13.52 10.17
C PHE A 213 18.17 -14.93 9.81
N SER A 214 19.01 -15.06 8.79
CA SER A 214 19.82 -16.26 8.60
C SER A 214 21.28 -15.84 8.49
N ASP A 215 22.20 -16.74 8.83
CA ASP A 215 23.65 -16.56 8.62
C ASP A 215 24.03 -16.16 7.17
N ARG A 216 23.05 -16.12 6.26
CA ARG A 216 23.11 -15.68 4.88
C ARG A 216 23.19 -14.17 4.62
N VAL A 217 23.26 -13.29 5.62
CA VAL A 217 23.71 -11.90 5.32
C VAL A 217 25.10 -11.95 4.66
N LEU A 218 25.92 -12.97 4.97
CA LEU A 218 27.16 -13.30 4.26
C LEU A 218 26.94 -13.82 2.81
N ASP A 219 25.85 -14.55 2.58
CA ASP A 219 25.48 -15.22 1.32
C ASP A 219 24.86 -14.25 0.29
N LEU A 220 24.25 -13.14 0.75
CA LEU A 220 23.77 -12.06 -0.15
C LEU A 220 24.90 -11.40 -0.93
N ARG A 221 26.11 -11.33 -0.35
CA ARG A 221 27.32 -10.86 -1.04
C ARG A 221 27.73 -11.85 -2.14
N GLU A 222 27.61 -13.15 -1.91
CA GLU A 222 27.91 -14.20 -2.91
C GLU A 222 26.85 -14.23 -4.02
N VAL A 223 25.56 -14.09 -3.70
CA VAL A 223 24.47 -14.03 -4.69
C VAL A 223 24.55 -12.78 -5.56
N ARG A 224 24.94 -11.63 -4.98
CA ARG A 224 25.14 -10.39 -5.76
C ARG A 224 26.44 -10.40 -6.55
N GLN A 225 27.54 -10.90 -5.98
CA GLN A 225 28.78 -11.09 -6.73
C GLN A 225 28.59 -12.07 -7.89
N GLY A 226 27.83 -13.15 -7.70
CA GLY A 226 27.45 -14.08 -8.78
C GLY A 226 26.62 -13.43 -9.89
N ASN A 227 25.73 -12.50 -9.56
CA ASN A 227 24.96 -11.74 -10.55
C ASN A 227 25.78 -10.64 -11.25
N GLU A 228 26.69 -9.97 -10.53
CA GLU A 228 27.59 -8.96 -11.11
C GLU A 228 28.70 -9.59 -11.96
N THR A 229 29.22 -10.76 -11.58
CA THR A 229 30.13 -11.54 -12.42
C THR A 229 29.40 -12.10 -13.63
N SER A 230 28.14 -12.57 -13.49
CA SER A 230 27.34 -13.02 -14.64
C SER A 230 27.01 -11.89 -15.62
N ALA A 231 26.77 -10.66 -15.13
CA ALA A 231 26.58 -9.49 -15.99
C ALA A 231 27.87 -9.09 -16.71
N LYS A 232 29.01 -9.06 -16.02
CA LYS A 232 30.33 -8.79 -16.62
C LYS A 232 30.80 -9.91 -17.56
N GLU A 233 30.46 -11.16 -17.29
CA GLU A 233 30.71 -12.29 -18.18
C GLU A 233 29.84 -12.20 -19.43
N ARG A 234 28.55 -11.85 -19.30
CA ARG A 234 27.67 -11.59 -20.46
C ARG A 234 28.19 -10.49 -21.36
N GLU A 235 28.79 -9.43 -20.81
CA GLU A 235 29.44 -8.37 -21.58
C GLU A 235 30.76 -8.85 -22.21
N ARG A 236 31.51 -9.73 -21.54
CA ARG A 236 32.75 -10.34 -22.06
C ARG A 236 32.51 -11.30 -23.24
N PHE A 237 31.35 -11.96 -23.30
CA PHE A 237 30.96 -12.83 -24.42
C PHE A 237 30.50 -12.07 -25.67
N VAL A 238 30.35 -10.75 -25.61
CA VAL A 238 29.95 -9.91 -26.76
C VAL A 238 31.15 -9.33 -27.50
N GLU A 239 32.37 -9.36 -26.93
CA GLU A 239 33.56 -8.72 -27.53
C GLU A 239 34.63 -9.67 -28.10
N MET A 240 34.41 -10.99 -28.10
CA MET A 240 35.34 -11.90 -28.80
C MET A 240 34.83 -12.23 -30.21
N GLU A 241 35.52 -11.68 -31.22
CA GLU A 241 35.48 -12.16 -32.61
C GLU A 241 35.68 -13.69 -32.69
N PRO A 242 35.09 -14.37 -33.68
CA PRO A 242 35.00 -15.82 -33.70
C PRO A 242 36.39 -16.44 -33.89
N THR A 243 36.98 -16.90 -32.80
CA THR A 243 38.19 -17.73 -32.87
C THR A 243 37.76 -19.12 -33.34
N SER A 244 38.24 -19.52 -34.51
CA SER A 244 37.95 -20.80 -35.15
C SER A 244 38.14 -21.99 -34.20
N LEU A 245 37.16 -22.91 -34.18
CA LEU A 245 37.22 -24.17 -33.45
C LEU A 245 38.51 -24.96 -33.80
N PRO A 246 39.19 -25.59 -32.82
CA PRO A 246 40.38 -26.37 -33.11
C PRO A 246 40.04 -27.60 -33.97
N ALA A 247 40.87 -27.84 -34.99
CA ALA A 247 40.72 -28.93 -35.93
C ALA A 247 40.69 -30.29 -35.21
N ARG A 248 39.67 -31.08 -35.55
CA ARG A 248 39.44 -32.45 -35.05
C ARG A 248 40.58 -33.35 -35.56
N THR A 249 41.53 -33.68 -34.69
CA THR A 249 42.58 -34.65 -34.99
C THR A 249 41.94 -36.05 -35.09
N GLN A 250 41.75 -36.53 -36.31
CA GLN A 250 41.49 -37.95 -36.56
C GLN A 250 42.75 -38.73 -36.17
N ARG A 251 42.65 -39.58 -35.14
CA ARG A 251 43.65 -40.63 -34.92
C ARG A 251 43.41 -41.72 -35.96
N SER A 252 44.31 -41.81 -36.94
CA SER A 252 44.46 -42.94 -37.85
C SER A 252 45.12 -44.11 -37.12
N PHE A 253 44.62 -45.30 -37.40
CA PHE A 253 45.22 -46.58 -37.00
C PHE A 253 46.56 -46.80 -37.69
N PHE A 254 47.61 -47.06 -36.92
CA PHE A 254 48.63 -48.10 -37.12
C PHE A 254 49.24 -48.46 -35.77
#